data_AF-A0A382EJC4-F1
#
_entry.id   AF-A0A382EJC4-F1
#
_cell.length_a   1.000
_cell.length_b   1.000
_cell.length_c   1.000
_cell.angle_alpha   90.00
_cell.angle_beta   90.00
_cell.angle_gamma   90.00
#
_symmetry.space_group_name_H-M   'P 1'
#
loop_
_entity.id
_entity.type
_entity.pdbx_description
1 polymer ?
#
loop_
_entity_poly.entity_id
_entity_poly.type
_entity_poly.pdbx_seq_one_letter_code
_entity_poly.pdbx_strand_id
1 'polypeptide(L)'
;MARLFKFFRSKKPTDQSEEIFDTIEMATAVLLIEIARADFHQDEYEDKKIIELLEVHFSISHADAQSLFEEGQKKADDAVSLHEFT
;
A
#
# COMPACT_ATOMS: atom_id res chain seq x y z
N MET A 1 -9.53 -10.21 12.25
CA MET A 1 -8.87 -9.26 11.32
C MET A 1 -7.82 -8.35 11.96
N ALA A 2 -7.87 -8.01 13.25
CA ALA A 2 -6.95 -7.04 13.88
C ALA A 2 -5.48 -7.49 14.11
N ARG A 3 -5.07 -8.72 13.75
CA ARG A 3 -3.73 -9.25 14.03
C ARG A 3 -2.68 -8.90 12.98
N LEU A 4 -3.10 -8.74 11.72
CA LEU A 4 -2.21 -8.41 10.61
C LEU A 4 -1.59 -7.01 10.80
N PHE A 5 -2.41 -6.02 11.16
CA PHE A 5 -1.99 -4.64 11.37
C PHE A 5 -1.06 -4.43 12.57
N LYS A 6 -1.02 -5.37 13.52
CA LYS A 6 -0.06 -5.33 14.65
C LYS A 6 1.36 -5.69 14.21
N PHE A 7 1.51 -6.43 13.11
CA PHE A 7 2.80 -6.84 12.57
C PHE A 7 3.57 -5.66 11.94
N PHE A 8 2.87 -4.80 11.18
CA PHE A 8 3.49 -3.67 10.47
C PHE A 8 3.97 -2.54 11.39
N ARG A 9 3.42 -2.44 12.61
CA ARG A 9 3.82 -1.44 13.60
C ARG A 9 5.23 -1.65 14.18
N SER A 10 5.88 -2.78 13.90
CA SER A 10 7.00 -3.28 14.72
C SER A 10 8.41 -3.07 14.16
N LYS A 11 8.62 -2.35 13.05
CA LYS A 11 9.98 -2.04 12.58
C LYS A 11 10.05 -0.65 11.97
N LYS A 12 10.88 0.22 12.54
CA LYS A 12 11.45 1.36 11.80
C LYS A 12 12.77 0.90 11.16
N PRO A 13 12.90 0.87 9.83
CA PRO A 13 14.19 1.03 9.19
C PRO A 13 14.43 2.51 8.92
N THR A 14 15.57 2.99 9.41
CA THR A 14 16.19 4.23 8.97
C THR A 14 16.96 3.92 7.69
N ASP A 15 16.52 4.42 6.53
CA ASP A 15 17.45 4.85 5.49
C ASP A 15 16.81 5.91 4.59
N GLN A 16 17.62 6.91 4.23
CA GLN A 16 17.21 8.12 3.55
C GLN A 16 17.18 7.89 2.03
N SER A 17 15.99 7.60 1.49
CA SER A 17 15.66 7.91 0.09
C SER A 17 14.48 8.88 0.10
N GLU A 18 14.47 9.81 -0.86
CA GLU A 18 13.42 10.83 -1.06
C GLU A 18 12.08 10.18 -1.48
N GLU A 19 11.51 9.30 -0.65
CA GLU A 19 10.15 8.80 -0.82
C GLU A 19 9.17 9.75 -0.11
N ILE A 20 8.09 10.10 -0.80
CA ILE A 20 7.05 11.04 -0.34
C ILE A 20 6.36 10.52 0.92
N PHE A 21 6.35 9.20 1.12
CA PHE A 21 5.77 8.50 2.26
C PHE A 21 6.82 7.64 2.99
N ASP A 22 6.58 7.31 4.26
CA ASP A 22 7.44 6.39 5.02
C ASP A 22 7.44 5.01 4.32
N THR A 23 8.59 4.33 4.30
CA THR A 23 8.73 2.99 3.71
C THR A 23 7.70 1.99 4.24
N ILE A 24 7.27 2.14 5.50
CA ILE A 24 6.22 1.29 6.10
C ILE A 24 4.85 1.60 5.50
N GLU A 25 4.53 2.87 5.28
CA GLU A 25 3.27 3.32 4.69
C GLU A 25 3.14 2.77 3.27
N MET A 26 4.18 2.96 2.46
CA MET A 26 4.24 2.48 1.09
C MET A 26 4.16 0.95 1.03
N ALA A 27 4.94 0.22 1.83
CA ALA A 27 4.90 -1.24 1.86
C ALA A 27 3.54 -1.79 2.30
N THR A 28 2.85 -1.09 3.22
CA THR A 28 1.51 -1.47 3.66
C THR A 28 0.49 -1.27 2.55
N ALA A 29 0.55 -0.14 1.83
CA ALA A 29 -0.33 0.16 0.71
C ALA A 29 -0.19 -0.89 -0.41
N VAL A 30 1.05 -1.15 -0.85
CA VAL A 30 1.36 -2.18 -1.86
C VAL A 30 0.82 -3.54 -1.44
N LEU A 31 1.03 -3.95 -0.20
CA LEU A 31 0.54 -5.26 0.27
C LEU A 31 -0.99 -5.36 0.26
N LEU A 32 -1.71 -4.31 0.69
CA LEU A 32 -3.17 -4.31 0.68
C LEU A 32 -3.71 -4.41 -0.75
N ILE A 33 -3.06 -3.75 -1.71
CA ILE A 33 -3.39 -3.80 -3.14
C ILE A 33 -3.15 -5.21 -3.71
N GLU A 34 -2.00 -5.81 -3.44
CA GLU A 34 -1.68 -7.17 -3.87
C GLU A 34 -2.67 -8.21 -3.31
N ILE A 35 -3.12 -8.03 -2.06
CA ILE A 35 -4.15 -8.90 -1.46
C ILE A 35 -5.49 -8.74 -2.17
N ALA A 36 -5.89 -7.51 -2.50
CA ALA A 36 -7.13 -7.26 -3.24
C ALA A 36 -7.08 -7.83 -4.66
N ARG A 37 -5.91 -7.79 -5.32
CA ARG A 37 -5.73 -8.32 -6.68
C ARG A 37 -5.54 -9.83 -6.76
N ALA A 38 -5.42 -10.52 -5.62
CA ALA A 38 -5.03 -11.94 -5.57
C ALA A 38 -6.04 -12.89 -6.25
N ASP A 39 -7.29 -12.48 -6.42
CA ASP A 39 -8.33 -13.23 -7.14
C ASP A 39 -8.60 -12.72 -8.57
N PHE A 40 -7.71 -11.86 -9.07
CA PHE A 40 -7.78 -11.20 -10.38
C PHE A 40 -9.02 -10.30 -10.58
N HIS A 41 -9.72 -9.91 -9.52
CA HIS A 41 -10.85 -8.98 -9.57
C HIS A 41 -10.63 -7.83 -8.59
N GLN A 42 -10.24 -6.65 -9.10
CA GLN A 42 -10.24 -5.43 -8.29
C GLN A 42 -11.57 -4.71 -8.50
N ASP A 43 -12.35 -4.54 -7.43
CA ASP A 43 -13.60 -3.75 -7.44
C ASP A 43 -13.37 -2.36 -6.80
N GLU A 44 -14.11 -1.34 -7.25
CA GLU A 44 -14.10 0.02 -6.68
C GLU A 44 -14.41 0.02 -5.18
N TYR A 45 -15.16 -0.98 -4.69
CA TYR A 45 -15.43 -1.15 -3.27
C TYR A 45 -14.16 -1.47 -2.48
N GLU A 46 -13.26 -2.28 -3.04
CA GLU A 46 -12.01 -2.68 -2.38
C GLU A 46 -11.04 -1.52 -2.34
N ASP A 47 -10.91 -0.77 -3.42
CA ASP A 47 -10.09 0.45 -3.49
C ASP A 47 -10.49 1.44 -2.40
N LYS A 48 -11.80 1.74 -2.30
CA LYS A 48 -12.35 2.59 -1.23
C LYS A 48 -12.01 2.04 0.14
N LYS A 49 -12.08 0.71 0.31
CA LYS A 49 -11.80 0.10 1.61
C LYS A 49 -10.32 0.17 1.98
N ILE A 50 -9.43 0.06 1.01
CA ILE A 50 -7.99 0.22 1.20
C ILE A 50 -7.68 1.66 1.62
N ILE A 51 -8.25 2.65 0.92
CA ILE A 51 -8.05 4.08 1.25
C ILE A 51 -8.53 4.37 2.69
N GLU A 52 -9.71 3.90 3.08
CA GLU A 52 -10.20 4.03 4.47
C GLU A 52 -9.27 3.38 5.49
N LEU A 53 -8.70 2.21 5.17
CA LEU A 53 -7.76 1.53 6.06
C LEU A 53 -6.45 2.30 6.20
N LEU A 54 -5.94 2.90 5.12
CA LEU A 54 -4.73 3.72 5.14
C LEU A 54 -4.95 5.01 5.97
N GLU A 55 -6.08 5.69 5.75
CA GLU A 55 -6.49 6.88 6.49
C GLU A 55 -6.51 6.61 8.00
N VAL A 56 -7.21 5.55 8.43
CA VAL A 56 -7.35 5.20 9.85
C VAL A 56 -6.02 4.69 10.44
N HIS A 57 -5.25 3.89 9.70
CA HIS A 57 -4.05 3.26 10.23
C HIS A 57 -2.90 4.25 10.44
N PHE A 58 -2.71 5.17 9.50
CA PHE A 58 -1.65 6.17 9.56
C PHE A 58 -2.10 7.51 10.11
N SER A 59 -3.41 7.68 10.36
CA SER A 59 -3.99 8.94 10.87
C SER A 59 -3.65 10.14 9.96
N ILE A 60 -3.73 9.91 8.65
CA ILE A 60 -3.47 10.88 7.59
C ILE A 60 -4.78 11.41 7.01
N SER A 61 -4.73 12.46 6.17
CA SER A 61 -5.95 12.95 5.52
C SER A 61 -6.43 11.99 4.44
N HIS A 62 -7.71 12.07 4.09
CA HIS A 62 -8.26 11.31 2.97
C HIS A 62 -7.50 11.56 1.65
N ALA A 63 -7.07 12.80 1.41
CA ALA A 63 -6.29 13.15 0.23
C ALA A 63 -4.90 12.49 0.24
N ASP A 64 -4.23 12.47 1.39
CA ASP A 64 -2.92 11.80 1.52
C ASP A 64 -3.07 10.28 1.40
N ALA A 65 -4.13 9.70 1.95
CA ALA A 65 -4.43 8.27 1.82
C ALA A 65 -4.73 7.89 0.36
N GLN A 66 -5.43 8.75 -0.38
CA GLN A 66 -5.67 8.59 -1.81
C GLN A 66 -4.35 8.64 -2.58
N SER A 67 -3.48 9.61 -2.31
CA SER A 67 -2.16 9.69 -2.95
C SER A 67 -1.27 8.49 -2.63
N LEU A 68 -1.25 8.05 -1.37
CA LEU A 68 -0.52 6.85 -0.94
C LEU A 68 -1.04 5.58 -1.65
N PHE A 69 -2.36 5.46 -1.81
CA PHE A 69 -2.97 4.37 -2.57
C PHE A 69 -2.56 4.40 -4.05
N GLU A 70 -2.61 5.56 -4.70
CA GLU A 70 -2.21 5.73 -6.10
C GLU A 70 -0.73 5.43 -6.35
N GLU A 71 0.15 5.86 -5.44
CA GLU A 71 1.57 5.52 -5.50
C GLU A 71 1.81 4.02 -5.23
N GLY A 72 1.08 3.45 -4.28
CA GLY A 72 1.11 2.02 -3.99
C GLY A 72 0.71 1.18 -5.19
N GLN A 73 -0.30 1.61 -5.96
CA GLN A 73 -0.73 0.91 -7.18
C GLN A 73 0.39 0.89 -8.23
N LYS A 74 1.03 2.03 -8.48
CA LYS A 74 2.16 2.11 -9.42
C LYS A 74 3.29 1.18 -9.02
N LYS A 75 3.64 1.17 -7.72
CA LYS A 75 4.73 0.34 -7.20
C LYS A 75 4.40 -1.16 -7.24
N ALA A 76 3.14 -1.52 -7.03
CA ALA A 76 2.64 -2.89 -7.21
C ALA A 76 2.72 -3.33 -8.68
N ASP A 77 2.30 -2.47 -9.61
CA ASP A 77 2.40 -2.73 -11.06
C ASP A 77 3.86 -2.90 -11.51
N ASP A 78 4.77 -2.03 -11.03
CA ASP A 78 6.20 -2.09 -11.34
C ASP A 78 6.87 -3.36 -10.78
N ALA A 79 6.43 -3.85 -9.61
CA ALA A 79 6.97 -5.07 -9.01
C ALA A 79 6.61 -6.35 -9.81
N VAL A 80 5.57 -6.30 -10.64
CA VAL A 80 5.13 -7.39 -11.52
C VAL A 80 5.75 -7.29 -12.92
N SER A 81 6.73 -6.40 -13.13
CA SER A 81 7.40 -6.20 -14.43
C SER A 81 8.16 -7.45 -14.90
N LEU A 82 7.44 -8.33 -15.60
CA LEU A 82 7.92 -9.49 -16.38
C LEU A 82 8.77 -9.07 -17.60
N HIS A 83 8.99 -7.77 -17.82
CA HIS A 83 9.73 -7.22 -18.96
C HIS A 83 11.24 -7.55 -18.96
N GLU A 84 11.80 -8.09 -17.88
CA GLU A 84 13.21 -8.50 -17.82
C GLU A 84 13.48 -9.92 -18.36
N PHE A 85 12.44 -10.66 -18.81
CA PHE A 85 12.59 -12.08 -19.19
C PHE A 85 12.06 -12.48 -20.58
N THR A 86 11.68 -11.54 -21.46
CA THR A 86 11.24 -11.85 -22.84
C THR A 86 12.11 -11.25 -23.91
#